data_AF-A0A841DMH9-F1
#
_entry.id   AF-A0A841DMH9-F1
#
_cell.length_a   1.000
_cell.length_b   1.000
_cell.length_c   1.000
_cell.angle_alpha   90.00
_cell.angle_beta   90.00
_cell.angle_gamma   90.00
#
_symmetry.space_group_name_H-M   'P 1'
#
loop_
_entity.id
_entity.type
_entity.pdbx_description
1 polymer ?
#
loop_
_entity_poly.entity_id
_entity_poly.type
_entity_poly.pdbx_seq_one_letter_code
_entity_poly.pdbx_strand_id
1 'polypeptide(L)'
;MIISAASFPTPDLIKRVNNPAVWDQQGRFASLQAAAANSALTRMSTLLDAAATKAQRMQLFADTYRDLAEWRYQLARRDEGEGPSATAELCRTRIGRGAVLDPFGAAHLFGDDPSTPGSRLSARLGNFIRMRLETELPGAAELRNIVVRPDDSTIGGNFLIRGELAHEYGFPGHYAGTFCTVTGELADRTALQRDAFGLVADLEEQRAAGRTDLLDDPEAQQAFRTAQYYLYQGPEYRRGSDATLRVLQATLHTRVFGAPPALPQDIDVVAYVAGQQTFDDYLKRNQSILQPAPDPTTTGTLDRPAQETQHQRNGGLERG
;
A
#
# COMPACT_ATOMS: atom_id res chain seq x y z
N MET A 1 -15.96 8.63 -10.27
CA MET A 1 -15.53 7.39 -9.58
C MET A 1 -15.21 7.71 -8.14
N ILE A 2 -15.57 6.82 -7.21
CA ILE A 2 -15.36 7.02 -5.77
C ILE A 2 -14.42 5.93 -5.27
N ILE A 3 -13.33 6.33 -4.61
CA ILE A 3 -12.42 5.42 -3.92
C ILE A 3 -13.07 5.07 -2.57
N SER A 4 -13.33 3.80 -2.31
CA SER A 4 -13.97 3.36 -1.05
C SER A 4 -12.94 2.76 -0.07
N ALA A 5 -13.36 2.50 1.17
CA ALA A 5 -12.54 1.83 2.18
C ALA A 5 -12.04 0.44 1.73
N ALA A 6 -12.73 -0.22 0.80
CA ALA A 6 -12.29 -1.49 0.22
C ALA A 6 -10.97 -1.37 -0.56
N SER A 7 -10.56 -0.15 -0.92
CA SER A 7 -9.26 0.12 -1.57
C SER A 7 -8.09 -0.02 -0.59
N PHE A 8 -8.35 0.01 0.72
CA PHE A 8 -7.35 0.06 1.79
C PHE A 8 -7.55 -1.05 2.83
N PRO A 9 -7.34 -2.32 2.48
CA PRO A 9 -7.40 -3.41 3.46
C PRO A 9 -6.44 -3.17 4.63
N THR A 10 -6.94 -3.41 5.84
CA THR A 10 -6.15 -3.32 7.08
C THR A 10 -4.95 -4.27 7.01
N PRO A 11 -3.69 -3.77 7.14
CA PRO A 11 -2.50 -4.61 7.12
C PRO A 11 -2.52 -5.65 8.24
N ASP A 12 -2.13 -6.88 7.94
CA ASP A 12 -1.95 -7.94 8.92
C ASP A 12 -0.83 -7.59 9.90
N LEU A 13 0.19 -6.85 9.46
CA LEU A 13 1.33 -6.46 10.32
C LEU A 13 0.89 -5.68 11.57
N ILE A 14 -0.21 -4.93 11.49
CA ILE A 14 -0.76 -4.18 12.63
C ILE A 14 -1.78 -4.98 13.45
N LYS A 15 -2.14 -6.19 13.01
CA LYS A 15 -3.07 -7.11 13.71
C LYS A 15 -2.28 -7.96 14.70
N ARG A 16 -1.87 -7.34 15.81
CA ARG A 16 -1.04 -7.96 16.89
C ARG A 16 -1.84 -8.75 17.93
N VAL A 17 -3.15 -8.85 17.75
CA VAL A 17 -4.05 -9.63 18.62
C VAL A 17 -4.99 -10.46 17.77
N ASN A 18 -5.41 -11.62 18.27
CA ASN A 18 -6.40 -12.50 17.64
C ASN A 18 -7.84 -12.07 17.94
N ASN A 19 -8.15 -10.78 17.75
CA ASN A 19 -9.47 -10.22 18.03
C ASN A 19 -10.00 -9.41 16.82
N PRO A 20 -10.94 -9.98 16.03
CA PRO A 20 -11.53 -9.29 14.89
C PRO A 20 -12.18 -7.95 15.22
N ALA A 21 -12.77 -7.79 16.41
CA ALA A 21 -13.39 -6.52 16.80
C ALA A 21 -12.36 -5.38 16.94
N VAL A 22 -11.11 -5.71 17.32
CA VAL A 22 -10.00 -4.73 17.34
C VAL A 22 -9.56 -4.38 15.92
N TRP A 23 -9.62 -5.34 14.99
CA TRP A 23 -9.32 -5.09 13.57
C TRP A 23 -10.39 -4.23 12.91
N ASP A 24 -11.66 -4.40 13.27
CA ASP A 24 -12.78 -3.58 12.76
C ASP A 24 -12.67 -2.12 13.20
N GLN A 25 -12.14 -1.85 14.40
CA GLN A 25 -11.80 -0.48 14.83
C GLN A 25 -10.75 0.16 13.91
N GLN A 26 -9.79 -0.62 13.40
CA GLN A 26 -8.84 -0.18 12.39
C GLN A 26 -9.49 0.06 11.01
N GLY A 27 -10.65 -0.54 10.75
CA GLY A 27 -11.47 -0.27 9.55
C GLY A 27 -11.92 1.19 9.43
N ARG A 28 -11.99 1.95 10.54
CA ARG A 28 -12.25 3.40 10.49
C ARG A 28 -11.12 4.16 9.78
N PHE A 29 -9.88 3.68 9.88
CA PHE A 29 -8.73 4.30 9.20
C PHE A 29 -8.80 4.12 7.69
N ALA A 30 -9.32 2.99 7.19
CA ALA A 30 -9.54 2.76 5.77
C ALA A 30 -10.53 3.78 5.17
N SER A 31 -11.56 4.16 5.92
CA SER A 31 -12.49 5.24 5.53
C SER A 31 -11.82 6.62 5.49
N LEU A 32 -10.90 6.91 6.43
CA LEU A 32 -10.11 8.15 6.40
C LEU A 32 -9.17 8.20 5.19
N GLN A 33 -8.52 7.07 4.85
CA GLN A 33 -7.69 6.93 3.66
C GLN A 33 -8.52 7.14 2.38
N ALA A 34 -9.72 6.57 2.30
CA ALA A 34 -10.64 6.77 1.19
C ALA A 34 -11.09 8.23 1.05
N ALA A 35 -11.44 8.90 2.15
CA ALA A 35 -11.79 10.32 2.12
C ALA A 35 -10.62 11.19 1.63
N ALA A 36 -9.40 10.94 2.12
CA ALA A 36 -8.19 11.63 1.68
C ALA A 36 -7.90 11.37 0.19
N ALA A 37 -8.05 10.12 -0.26
CA ALA A 37 -7.82 9.72 -1.65
C ALA A 37 -8.76 10.44 -2.63
N ASN A 38 -10.06 10.53 -2.29
CA ASN A 38 -11.05 11.25 -3.12
C ASN A 38 -10.81 12.76 -3.11
N SER A 39 -10.40 13.33 -1.97
CA SER A 39 -10.06 14.75 -1.86
C SER A 39 -8.85 15.09 -2.73
N ALA A 40 -7.80 14.27 -2.66
CA ALA A 40 -6.62 14.38 -3.50
C ALA A 40 -6.95 14.18 -4.98
N LEU A 41 -7.75 13.17 -5.33
CA LEU A 41 -8.19 12.90 -6.69
C LEU A 41 -8.94 14.09 -7.30
N THR A 42 -9.86 14.70 -6.54
CA THR A 42 -10.65 15.86 -7.01
C THR A 42 -9.74 17.04 -7.31
N ARG A 43 -8.88 17.42 -6.36
CA ARG A 43 -7.94 18.54 -6.55
C ARG A 43 -6.95 18.27 -7.69
N MET A 44 -6.36 17.09 -7.70
CA MET A 44 -5.36 16.69 -8.68
C MET A 44 -5.95 16.63 -10.09
N SER A 45 -7.18 16.13 -10.26
CA SER A 45 -7.85 16.06 -11.57
C SER A 45 -7.99 17.45 -12.21
N THR A 46 -8.50 18.43 -11.46
CA THR A 46 -8.62 19.82 -11.94
C THR A 46 -7.27 20.40 -12.38
N LEU A 47 -6.20 20.14 -11.63
CA LEU A 47 -4.87 20.66 -11.94
C LEU A 47 -4.21 19.94 -13.13
N LEU A 48 -4.40 18.62 -13.24
CA LEU A 48 -3.87 17.82 -14.34
C LEU A 48 -4.56 18.12 -15.68
N ASP A 49 -5.85 18.43 -15.66
CA ASP A 49 -6.58 18.85 -16.88
C ASP A 49 -6.04 20.18 -17.44
N ALA A 50 -5.45 21.03 -16.59
CA ALA A 50 -4.78 22.26 -16.99
C ALA A 50 -3.27 22.10 -17.26
N ALA A 51 -2.68 20.95 -16.95
CA ALA A 51 -1.24 20.72 -17.12
C ALA A 51 -0.91 20.50 -18.62
N ALA A 52 -0.01 21.32 -19.16
CA ALA A 52 0.38 21.26 -20.57
C ALA A 52 1.59 20.34 -20.82
N THR A 53 2.40 20.07 -19.80
CA THR A 53 3.68 19.37 -19.94
C THR A 53 3.84 18.21 -18.97
N LYS A 54 4.63 17.21 -19.35
CA LYS A 54 5.05 16.12 -18.46
C LYS A 54 5.67 16.63 -17.16
N ALA A 55 6.53 17.65 -17.22
CA ALA A 55 7.17 18.23 -16.04
C ALA A 55 6.15 18.81 -15.04
N GLN A 56 5.11 19.50 -15.52
CA GLN A 56 4.01 19.98 -14.67
C GLN A 56 3.24 18.83 -14.03
N ARG A 57 2.93 17.76 -14.77
CA ARG A 57 2.26 16.56 -14.23
C ARG A 57 3.09 15.91 -13.12
N MET A 58 4.40 15.72 -13.36
CA MET A 58 5.33 15.19 -12.37
C MET A 58 5.36 16.05 -11.09
N GLN A 59 5.42 17.38 -11.24
CA GLN A 59 5.39 18.29 -10.10
C GLN A 59 4.08 18.17 -9.31
N LEU A 60 2.93 18.07 -9.98
CA LEU A 60 1.62 17.88 -9.34
C LEU A 60 1.54 16.56 -8.55
N PHE A 61 2.14 15.47 -9.05
CA PHE A 61 2.21 14.22 -8.29
C PHE A 61 3.10 14.34 -7.05
N ALA A 62 4.25 15.01 -7.17
CA ALA A 62 5.13 15.28 -6.03
C ALA A 62 4.44 16.19 -4.99
N ASP A 63 3.70 17.20 -5.41
CA ASP A 63 2.92 18.08 -4.53
C ASP A 63 1.82 17.29 -3.82
N THR A 64 1.10 16.44 -4.55
CA THR A 64 0.06 15.57 -3.98
C THR A 64 0.63 14.61 -2.94
N TYR A 65 1.81 14.02 -3.19
CA TYR A 65 2.49 13.18 -2.21
C TYR A 65 2.81 13.94 -0.91
N ARG A 66 3.33 15.16 -1.01
CA ARG A 66 3.65 16.00 0.15
C ARG A 66 2.39 16.44 0.91
N ASP A 67 1.32 16.79 0.20
CA ASP A 67 0.04 17.14 0.80
C ASP A 67 -0.57 15.94 1.56
N LEU A 68 -0.41 14.72 1.03
CA LEU A 68 -0.83 13.49 1.71
C LEU A 68 0.07 13.14 2.90
N ALA A 69 1.36 13.47 2.88
CA ALA A 69 2.22 13.36 4.06
C ALA A 69 1.78 14.34 5.16
N GLU A 70 1.42 15.57 4.80
CA GLU A 70 0.87 16.56 5.72
C GLU A 70 -0.48 16.11 6.29
N TRP A 71 -1.38 15.57 5.46
CA TRP A 71 -2.62 14.94 5.94
C TRP A 71 -2.34 13.87 6.99
N ARG A 72 -1.35 13.01 6.76
CA ARG A 72 -0.98 11.94 7.70
C ARG A 72 -0.46 12.49 9.02
N TYR A 73 0.33 13.56 8.98
CA TYR A 73 0.78 14.31 10.15
C TYR A 73 -0.39 14.91 10.94
N GLN A 74 -1.33 15.56 10.26
CA GLN A 74 -2.50 16.17 10.92
C GLN A 74 -3.41 15.13 11.58
N LEU A 75 -3.56 13.95 10.97
CA LEU A 75 -4.26 12.82 11.59
C LEU A 75 -3.55 12.34 12.86
N ALA A 76 -2.23 12.13 12.82
CA ALA A 76 -1.47 11.74 13.99
C ALA A 76 -1.60 12.76 15.12
N ARG A 77 -1.56 14.06 14.84
CA ARG A 77 -1.73 15.12 15.85
C ARG A 77 -3.07 15.12 16.59
N ARG A 78 -4.10 14.48 16.03
CA ARG A 78 -5.46 14.42 16.60
C ARG A 78 -5.72 13.07 17.28
N ASP A 79 -4.68 12.24 17.44
CA ASP A 79 -4.77 10.85 17.87
C ASP A 79 -5.65 9.97 16.95
N GLU A 80 -5.94 10.45 15.74
CA GLU A 80 -6.73 9.77 14.73
C GLU A 80 -5.79 8.91 13.87
N GLY A 81 -5.64 7.64 14.23
CA GLY A 81 -4.74 6.73 13.52
C GLY A 81 -3.29 6.82 13.97
N GLU A 82 -3.05 7.12 15.24
CA GLU A 82 -1.74 6.88 15.85
C GLU A 82 -1.45 5.38 15.96
N GLY A 83 -0.23 4.99 15.59
CA GLY A 83 0.31 3.69 15.96
C GLY A 83 0.96 3.78 17.34
N PRO A 84 0.98 2.69 18.14
CA PRO A 84 1.71 2.68 19.40
C PRO A 84 3.16 3.11 19.13
N SER A 85 3.68 4.06 19.94
CA SER A 85 5.02 4.68 19.86
C SER A 85 5.31 5.69 18.74
N ALA A 86 4.34 6.09 17.92
CA ALA A 86 4.55 7.16 16.94
C ALA A 86 4.37 8.54 17.59
N THR A 87 5.25 9.50 17.30
CA THR A 87 4.90 10.93 17.47
C THR A 87 4.46 11.47 16.12
N ALA A 88 3.50 12.40 16.12
CA ALA A 88 3.05 13.06 14.89
C ALA A 88 4.23 13.61 14.07
N GLU A 89 5.22 14.21 14.73
CA GLU A 89 6.43 14.77 14.12
C GLU A 89 7.17 13.80 13.19
N LEU A 90 7.18 12.50 13.49
CA LEU A 90 7.83 11.51 12.62
C LEU A 90 7.16 11.38 11.24
N CYS A 91 5.87 11.75 11.12
CA CYS A 91 5.15 11.71 9.86
C CYS A 91 5.59 12.80 8.86
N ARG A 92 6.14 13.91 9.35
CA ARG A 92 6.68 15.00 8.50
C ARG A 92 8.21 15.08 8.48
N THR A 93 8.87 14.28 9.34
CA THR A 93 10.33 14.22 9.38
C THR A 93 10.84 13.45 8.17
N ARG A 94 11.61 14.12 7.31
CA ARG A 94 12.30 13.46 6.19
C ARG A 94 13.32 12.45 6.70
N ILE A 95 13.47 11.35 5.97
CA ILE A 95 14.55 10.39 6.17
C ILE A 95 15.85 11.07 5.73
N GLY A 96 16.65 11.53 6.70
CA GLY A 96 17.95 12.18 6.49
C GLY A 96 19.07 11.18 6.17
N ARG A 97 20.25 11.37 6.78
CA ARG A 97 21.36 10.38 6.74
C ARG A 97 21.12 9.13 7.59
N GLY A 98 19.95 9.01 8.22
CA GLY A 98 19.54 7.82 8.96
C GLY A 98 18.57 6.98 8.15
N ALA A 99 18.41 5.72 8.51
CA ALA A 99 17.47 4.83 7.86
C ALA A 99 16.16 4.70 8.62
N VAL A 100 15.08 4.37 7.90
CA VAL A 100 13.95 3.67 8.51
C VAL A 100 14.27 2.20 8.47
N LEU A 101 13.99 1.53 9.59
CA LEU A 101 14.18 0.10 9.69
C LEU A 101 12.86 -0.59 10.03
N ASP A 102 12.55 -1.61 9.25
CA ASP A 102 11.42 -2.48 9.48
C ASP A 102 11.92 -3.90 9.77
N PRO A 103 11.67 -4.42 10.98
CA PRO A 103 12.16 -5.73 11.38
C PRO A 103 11.17 -6.85 11.07
N PHE A 104 11.71 -8.03 10.78
CA PHE A 104 11.00 -9.23 10.40
C PHE A 104 11.66 -10.48 10.98
N GLY A 105 10.91 -11.59 11.01
CA GLY A 105 11.40 -12.88 11.47
C GLY A 105 10.67 -13.43 12.70
N ALA A 106 11.10 -14.61 13.13
CA ALA A 106 10.46 -15.38 14.19
C ALA A 106 10.90 -14.94 15.60
N ALA A 107 12.03 -14.23 15.72
CA ALA A 107 12.44 -13.65 16.98
C ALA A 107 11.40 -12.61 17.40
N HIS A 108 10.80 -12.80 18.57
CA HIS A 108 9.73 -11.99 19.15
C HIS A 108 10.10 -10.50 19.19
N LEU A 109 9.87 -9.78 18.09
CA LEU A 109 10.18 -8.36 18.01
C LEU A 109 9.35 -7.51 18.97
N PHE A 110 8.28 -8.09 19.57
CA PHE A 110 7.33 -7.37 20.40
C PHE A 110 6.71 -8.19 21.55
N GLY A 111 7.21 -9.40 21.84
CA GLY A 111 6.56 -10.30 22.81
C GLY A 111 5.17 -10.78 22.37
N ASP A 112 4.83 -10.60 21.09
CA ASP A 112 3.52 -10.91 20.53
C ASP A 112 3.32 -12.43 20.36
N ASP A 113 2.07 -12.85 20.54
CA ASP A 113 1.60 -14.22 20.29
C ASP A 113 1.92 -14.65 18.83
N PRO A 114 2.65 -15.78 18.63
CA PRO A 114 3.06 -16.23 17.29
C PRO A 114 1.87 -16.61 16.40
N SER A 115 0.69 -16.81 16.99
CA SER A 115 -0.54 -17.11 16.27
C SER A 115 -1.29 -15.88 15.78
N THR A 116 -0.80 -14.66 15.98
CA THR A 116 -1.43 -13.44 15.44
C THR A 116 -1.16 -13.28 13.94
N PRO A 117 -2.05 -12.61 13.17
CA PRO A 117 -1.77 -12.33 11.76
C PRO A 117 -0.46 -11.57 11.55
N GLY A 118 -0.15 -10.58 12.41
CA GLY A 118 1.08 -9.81 12.33
C GLY A 118 2.33 -10.67 12.52
N SER A 119 2.35 -11.53 13.53
CA SER A 119 3.45 -12.47 13.77
C SER A 119 3.66 -13.44 12.59
N ARG A 120 2.57 -13.98 12.02
CA ARG A 120 2.66 -14.87 10.85
C ARG A 120 3.22 -14.17 9.62
N LEU A 121 2.76 -12.95 9.34
CA LEU A 121 3.26 -12.16 8.23
C LEU A 121 4.75 -11.83 8.42
N SER A 122 5.13 -11.38 9.62
CA SER A 122 6.54 -11.09 9.95
C SER A 122 7.44 -12.30 9.78
N ALA A 123 7.02 -13.48 10.27
CA ALA A 123 7.79 -14.72 10.11
C ALA A 123 7.92 -15.12 8.62
N ARG A 124 6.85 -14.96 7.83
CA ARG A 124 6.87 -15.23 6.38
C ARG A 124 7.85 -14.30 5.67
N LEU A 125 7.84 -13.00 5.97
CA LEU A 125 8.75 -12.02 5.37
C LEU A 125 10.19 -12.26 5.81
N GLY A 126 10.44 -12.61 7.08
CA GLY A 126 11.78 -12.99 7.54
C GLY A 126 12.32 -14.22 6.81
N ASN A 127 11.49 -15.26 6.62
CA ASN A 127 11.86 -16.42 5.81
C ASN A 127 12.12 -16.05 4.34
N PHE A 128 11.36 -15.12 3.78
CA PHE A 128 11.56 -14.63 2.43
C PHE A 128 12.90 -13.89 2.29
N ILE A 129 13.22 -12.99 3.22
CA ILE A 129 14.52 -12.29 3.27
C ILE A 129 15.66 -13.30 3.40
N ARG A 130 15.52 -14.29 4.30
CA ARG A 130 16.49 -15.38 4.49
C ARG A 130 16.79 -16.09 3.17
N MET A 131 15.74 -16.52 2.46
CA MET A 131 15.89 -17.21 1.18
C MET A 131 16.63 -16.33 0.17
N ARG A 132 16.25 -15.05 0.03
CA ARG A 132 16.93 -14.14 -0.90
C ARG A 132 18.42 -13.98 -0.58
N LEU A 133 18.78 -13.78 0.68
CA LEU A 133 20.18 -13.70 1.13
C LEU A 133 20.94 -15.01 0.85
N GLU A 134 20.30 -16.16 1.03
CA GLU A 134 20.90 -17.48 0.77
C GLU A 134 21.07 -17.77 -0.73
N THR A 135 20.18 -17.27 -1.59
CA THR A 135 20.18 -17.57 -3.03
C THR A 135 20.91 -16.54 -3.88
N GLU A 136 20.72 -15.25 -3.60
CA GLU A 136 21.26 -14.15 -4.43
C GLU A 136 22.68 -13.76 -4.01
N LEU A 137 23.00 -13.85 -2.72
CA LEU A 137 24.32 -13.50 -2.20
C LEU A 137 24.73 -14.39 -1.01
N PRO A 138 25.02 -15.70 -1.26
CA PRO A 138 25.29 -16.65 -0.20
C PRO A 138 26.37 -16.18 0.78
N GLY A 139 26.07 -16.25 2.08
CA GLY A 139 26.98 -15.86 3.15
C GLY A 139 27.01 -14.36 3.49
N ALA A 140 26.41 -13.49 2.68
CA ALA A 140 26.39 -12.05 2.98
C ALA A 140 25.48 -11.70 4.16
N ALA A 141 25.83 -10.66 4.91
CA ALA A 141 24.98 -10.09 5.96
C ALA A 141 23.98 -9.07 5.43
N GLU A 142 24.19 -8.60 4.21
CA GLU A 142 23.42 -7.56 3.53
C GLU A 142 23.15 -7.97 2.07
N LEU A 143 21.95 -7.65 1.58
CA LEU A 143 21.58 -7.72 0.17
C LEU A 143 20.83 -6.45 -0.21
N ARG A 144 21.26 -5.78 -1.28
CA ARG A 144 20.60 -4.57 -1.78
C ARG A 144 19.56 -4.92 -2.85
N ASN A 145 18.37 -4.35 -2.78
CA ASN A 145 17.43 -4.38 -3.90
C ASN A 145 18.02 -3.60 -5.07
N ILE A 146 18.33 -4.27 -6.17
CA ILE A 146 18.73 -3.60 -7.42
C ILE A 146 17.47 -3.33 -8.22
N VAL A 147 17.26 -2.06 -8.56
CA VAL A 147 16.09 -1.58 -9.30
C VAL A 147 16.51 -1.21 -10.71
N VAL A 148 15.87 -1.80 -11.72
CA VAL A 148 16.08 -1.48 -13.14
C VAL A 148 15.19 -0.32 -13.51
N ARG A 149 15.77 0.74 -14.06
CA ARG A 149 15.13 2.00 -14.45
C ARG A 149 14.60 1.92 -15.89
N PRO A 150 13.76 2.86 -16.34
CA PRO A 150 13.22 2.85 -17.71
C PRO A 150 14.26 2.97 -18.83
N ASP A 151 15.47 3.45 -18.52
CA ASP A 151 16.62 3.55 -19.44
C ASP A 151 17.55 2.32 -19.35
N ASP A 152 17.06 1.21 -18.78
CA ASP A 152 17.79 -0.03 -18.48
C ASP A 152 18.97 0.13 -17.51
N SER A 153 19.23 1.33 -17.00
CA SER A 153 20.22 1.54 -15.95
C SER A 153 19.73 1.00 -14.61
N THR A 154 20.66 0.71 -13.70
CA THR A 154 20.32 0.18 -12.38
C THR A 154 20.55 1.23 -11.30
N ILE A 155 19.68 1.24 -10.29
CA ILE A 155 19.82 2.05 -9.09
C ILE A 155 19.51 1.21 -7.86
N GLY A 156 20.11 1.53 -6.72
CA GLY A 156 19.91 0.72 -5.53
C GLY A 156 18.76 1.21 -4.66
N GLY A 157 17.84 0.30 -4.35
CA GLY A 157 16.73 0.51 -3.41
C GLY A 157 17.11 0.19 -1.97
N ASN A 158 16.14 -0.38 -1.24
CA ASN A 158 16.28 -0.78 0.16
C ASN A 158 17.28 -1.95 0.31
N PHE A 159 17.88 -2.05 1.50
CA PHE A 159 18.74 -3.15 1.89
C PHE A 159 17.97 -4.16 2.74
N LEU A 160 18.36 -5.42 2.63
CA LEU A 160 17.94 -6.53 3.48
C LEU A 160 19.15 -6.92 4.33
N ILE A 161 19.02 -6.87 5.64
CA ILE A 161 20.12 -7.18 6.56
C ILE A 161 19.74 -8.31 7.52
N ARG A 162 20.75 -9.05 8.00
CA ARG A 162 20.60 -10.13 8.98
C ARG A 162 21.70 -10.13 10.04
N GLY A 163 21.42 -10.81 11.16
CA GLY A 163 22.45 -11.15 12.16
C GLY A 163 23.04 -9.91 12.85
N GLU A 164 24.37 -9.88 12.99
CA GLU A 164 25.10 -8.80 13.68
C GLU A 164 24.86 -7.43 13.05
N LEU A 165 24.77 -7.36 11.72
CA LEU A 165 24.51 -6.08 11.04
C LEU A 165 23.15 -5.49 11.46
N ALA A 166 22.10 -6.32 11.62
CA ALA A 166 20.82 -5.86 12.14
C ALA A 166 20.91 -5.29 13.57
N HIS A 167 21.84 -5.82 14.38
CA HIS A 167 22.09 -5.32 15.73
C HIS A 167 22.83 -3.98 15.75
N GLU A 168 23.77 -3.75 14.83
CA GLU A 168 24.48 -2.46 14.70
C GLU A 168 23.51 -1.29 14.45
N TYR A 169 22.37 -1.57 13.81
CA TYR A 169 21.28 -0.59 13.65
C TYR A 169 20.34 -0.46 14.86
N GLY A 170 20.65 -1.09 15.99
CA GLY A 170 19.97 -0.91 17.26
C GLY A 170 18.83 -1.89 17.56
N PHE A 171 18.73 -3.03 16.87
CA PHE A 171 17.72 -4.05 17.23
C PHE A 171 18.17 -4.89 18.43
N PRO A 172 17.37 -4.94 19.52
CA PRO A 172 17.63 -5.80 20.66
C PRO A 172 17.17 -7.24 20.35
N GLY A 173 18.08 -8.21 20.34
CA GLY A 173 17.68 -9.63 20.21
C GLY A 173 18.84 -10.57 19.91
N HIS A 174 18.64 -11.86 20.22
CA HIS A 174 19.54 -12.93 19.80
C HIS A 174 19.57 -13.00 18.26
N TYR A 175 20.79 -12.98 17.71
CA TYR A 175 21.10 -12.73 16.29
C TYR A 175 20.50 -13.73 15.28
N ALA A 176 20.14 -14.93 15.72
CA ALA A 176 19.71 -16.00 14.85
C ALA A 176 18.23 -15.81 14.45
N GLY A 177 18.00 -15.41 13.19
CA GLY A 177 16.66 -15.35 12.60
C GLY A 177 15.97 -13.99 12.64
N THR A 178 16.69 -12.93 13.01
CA THR A 178 16.25 -11.54 12.83
C THR A 178 16.70 -11.01 11.49
N PHE A 179 15.75 -10.42 10.75
CA PHE A 179 15.98 -9.78 9.46
C PHE A 179 15.40 -8.38 9.50
N CYS A 180 16.04 -7.41 8.86
CA CYS A 180 15.49 -6.06 8.76
C CYS A 180 15.56 -5.58 7.32
N THR A 181 14.66 -4.68 6.96
CA THR A 181 14.88 -3.81 5.81
C THR A 181 15.38 -2.45 6.25
N VAL A 182 16.22 -1.83 5.42
CA VAL A 182 16.81 -0.51 5.65
C VAL A 182 16.58 0.31 4.40
N THR A 183 16.06 1.53 4.54
CA THR A 183 15.84 2.41 3.39
C THR A 183 17.14 2.75 2.66
N GLY A 184 17.08 2.85 1.33
CA GLY A 184 18.22 3.21 0.50
C GLY A 184 18.74 4.64 0.69
N GLU A 185 19.84 4.95 -0.02
CA GLU A 185 20.48 6.27 -0.01
C GLU A 185 19.55 7.39 -0.50
N LEU A 186 19.69 8.60 0.05
CA LEU A 186 18.80 9.73 -0.28
C LEU A 186 18.78 10.05 -1.79
N ALA A 187 19.95 10.01 -2.44
CA ALA A 187 20.06 10.28 -3.87
C ALA A 187 19.27 9.25 -4.70
N ASP A 188 19.39 7.97 -4.33
CA ASP A 188 18.73 6.88 -5.01
C ASP A 188 17.21 6.89 -4.78
N ARG A 189 16.77 7.15 -3.55
CA ARG A 189 15.34 7.32 -3.22
C ARG A 189 14.72 8.47 -4.01
N THR A 190 15.44 9.59 -4.13
CA THR A 190 14.97 10.77 -4.87
C THR A 190 14.87 10.48 -6.37
N ALA A 191 15.85 9.78 -6.94
CA ALA A 191 15.83 9.37 -8.34
C ALA A 191 14.68 8.39 -8.63
N LEU A 192 14.45 7.39 -7.75
CA LEU A 192 13.34 6.45 -7.85
C LEU A 192 11.98 7.15 -7.80
N GLN A 193 11.78 8.11 -6.88
CA GLN A 193 10.54 8.89 -6.83
C GLN A 193 10.31 9.69 -8.10
N ARG A 194 11.35 10.36 -8.61
CA ARG A 194 11.27 11.11 -9.87
C ARG A 194 10.88 10.19 -11.03
N ASP A 195 11.49 9.02 -11.12
CA ASP A 195 11.20 8.07 -12.19
C ASP A 195 9.79 7.49 -12.05
N ALA A 196 9.30 7.26 -10.83
CA ALA A 196 7.93 6.83 -10.57
C ALA A 196 6.92 7.87 -11.07
N PHE A 197 7.13 9.14 -10.73
CA PHE A 197 6.28 10.23 -11.23
C PHE A 197 6.42 10.44 -12.73
N GLY A 198 7.60 10.17 -13.31
CA GLY A 198 7.81 10.16 -14.75
C GLY A 198 6.93 9.13 -15.46
N LEU A 199 6.94 7.89 -14.98
CA LEU A 199 6.11 6.80 -15.50
C LEU A 199 4.61 7.11 -15.40
N VAL A 200 4.15 7.61 -14.25
CA VAL A 200 2.73 7.97 -14.07
C VAL A 200 2.35 9.17 -14.93
N ALA A 201 3.26 10.12 -15.15
CA ALA A 201 3.02 11.27 -16.03
C ALA A 201 2.88 10.86 -17.50
N ASP A 202 3.62 9.86 -17.96
CA ASP A 202 3.46 9.29 -19.30
C ASP A 202 2.08 8.65 -19.48
N LEU A 203 1.61 7.90 -18.48
CA LEU A 203 0.28 7.29 -18.51
C LEU A 203 -0.84 8.35 -18.47
N GLU A 204 -0.69 9.39 -17.65
CA GLU A 204 -1.64 10.50 -17.58
C GLU A 204 -1.67 11.31 -18.88
N GLU A 205 -0.54 11.46 -19.59
CA GLU A 205 -0.51 12.12 -20.89
C GLU A 205 -1.28 11.31 -21.95
N GLN A 206 -1.11 9.99 -21.98
CA GLN A 206 -1.90 9.12 -22.85
C GLN A 206 -3.39 9.22 -22.54
N ARG A 207 -3.76 9.20 -21.25
CA ARG A 207 -5.16 9.39 -20.82
C ARG A 207 -5.69 10.75 -21.25
N ALA A 208 -4.93 11.82 -21.05
CA ALA A 208 -5.31 13.18 -21.45
C ALA A 208 -5.45 13.34 -22.97
N ALA A 209 -4.70 12.56 -23.76
CA ALA A 209 -4.82 12.46 -25.21
C ALA A 209 -6.06 11.65 -25.67
N GLY A 210 -6.89 11.16 -24.74
CA GLY A 210 -8.13 10.46 -25.03
C GLY A 210 -8.01 8.94 -25.07
N ARG A 211 -6.88 8.37 -24.63
CA ARG A 211 -6.72 6.91 -24.54
C ARG A 211 -7.59 6.33 -23.42
N THR A 212 -8.47 5.39 -23.76
CA THR A 212 -9.47 4.81 -22.83
C THR A 212 -9.22 3.35 -22.47
N ASP A 213 -8.30 2.66 -23.15
CA ASP A 213 -7.95 1.25 -22.99
C ASP A 213 -6.77 1.00 -22.03
N LEU A 214 -6.26 2.04 -21.35
CA LEU A 214 -5.08 1.94 -20.48
C LEU A 214 -5.21 0.86 -19.40
N LEU A 215 -6.42 0.61 -18.90
CA LEU A 215 -6.65 -0.41 -17.87
C LEU A 215 -6.40 -1.83 -18.40
N ASP A 216 -6.70 -2.07 -19.68
CA ASP A 216 -6.57 -3.36 -20.34
C ASP A 216 -5.20 -3.54 -21.01
N ASP A 217 -4.42 -2.46 -21.15
CA ASP A 217 -3.08 -2.47 -21.72
C ASP A 217 -2.03 -3.06 -20.74
N PRO A 218 -1.41 -4.21 -21.05
CA PRO A 218 -0.39 -4.83 -20.20
C PRO A 218 0.83 -3.95 -19.94
N GLU A 219 1.25 -3.12 -20.89
CA GLU A 219 2.42 -2.24 -20.75
C GLU A 219 2.10 -1.07 -19.82
N ALA A 220 0.92 -0.46 -19.97
CA ALA A 220 0.46 0.59 -19.08
C ALA A 220 0.33 0.09 -17.63
N GLN A 221 -0.22 -1.10 -17.47
CA GLN A 221 -0.34 -1.79 -16.19
C GLN A 221 1.04 -2.10 -15.58
N GLN A 222 2.01 -2.57 -16.37
CA GLN A 222 3.37 -2.81 -15.91
C GLN A 222 4.10 -1.52 -15.53
N ALA A 223 3.94 -0.44 -16.31
CA ALA A 223 4.52 0.87 -16.01
C ALA A 223 4.00 1.39 -14.66
N PHE A 224 2.69 1.24 -14.39
CA PHE A 224 2.12 1.66 -13.11
C PHE A 224 2.63 0.82 -11.94
N ARG A 225 2.68 -0.51 -12.06
CA ARG A 225 3.24 -1.39 -11.02
C ARG A 225 4.72 -1.11 -10.76
N THR A 226 5.46 -0.78 -11.80
CA THR A 226 6.86 -0.34 -11.68
C THR A 226 6.96 0.95 -10.89
N ALA A 227 6.10 1.94 -11.17
CA ALA A 227 6.04 3.17 -10.38
C ALA A 227 5.66 2.91 -8.91
N GLN A 228 4.74 1.98 -8.63
CA GLN A 228 4.41 1.57 -7.26
C GLN A 228 5.63 1.01 -6.54
N TYR A 229 6.41 0.14 -7.20
CA TYR A 229 7.65 -0.41 -6.63
C TYR A 229 8.65 0.70 -6.30
N TYR A 230 8.89 1.63 -7.22
CA TYR A 230 9.83 2.74 -7.03
C TYR A 230 9.44 3.63 -5.85
N LEU A 231 8.14 3.92 -5.68
CA LEU A 231 7.65 4.71 -4.56
C LEU A 231 7.93 4.04 -3.20
N TYR A 232 7.82 2.71 -3.12
CA TYR A 232 8.13 1.96 -1.89
C TYR A 232 9.63 1.74 -1.66
N GLN A 233 10.45 1.71 -2.72
CA GLN A 233 11.91 1.73 -2.59
C GLN A 233 12.45 3.13 -2.26
N GLY A 234 11.67 4.18 -2.54
CA GLY A 234 12.04 5.58 -2.33
C GLY A 234 11.11 6.34 -1.39
N PRO A 235 10.81 5.90 -0.15
CA PRO A 235 9.99 6.69 0.76
C PRO A 235 10.72 7.98 1.17
N GLU A 236 10.01 9.09 1.40
CA GLU A 236 10.62 10.36 1.84
C GLU A 236 10.64 10.54 3.36
N TYR A 237 9.62 10.02 4.06
CA TYR A 237 9.34 10.35 5.47
C TYR A 237 9.58 9.17 6.41
N ARG A 238 9.99 9.46 7.66
CA ARG A 238 10.41 8.45 8.64
C ARG A 238 9.27 7.55 9.13
N ARG A 239 8.02 8.02 9.11
CA ARG A 239 6.84 7.24 9.53
C ARG A 239 5.62 7.64 8.72
N GLY A 240 4.65 6.73 8.61
CA GLY A 240 3.39 6.96 7.90
C GLY A 240 3.50 6.98 6.38
N SER A 241 4.69 6.72 5.82
CA SER A 241 4.92 6.62 4.38
C SER A 241 4.08 5.51 3.75
N ASP A 242 3.88 4.39 4.45
CA ASP A 242 3.00 3.30 4.06
C ASP A 242 1.57 3.77 3.76
N ALA A 243 0.93 4.45 4.71
CA ALA A 243 -0.43 4.96 4.57
C ALA A 243 -0.52 6.05 3.50
N THR A 244 0.45 6.98 3.47
CA THR A 244 0.52 8.05 2.46
C THR A 244 0.68 7.48 1.05
N LEU A 245 1.56 6.50 0.86
CA LEU A 245 1.80 5.87 -0.44
C LEU A 245 0.60 5.05 -0.90
N ARG A 246 -0.09 4.32 0.00
CA ARG A 246 -1.33 3.62 -0.34
C ARG A 246 -2.40 4.59 -0.85
N VAL A 247 -2.62 5.70 -0.14
CA VAL A 247 -3.58 6.74 -0.55
C VAL A 247 -3.19 7.32 -1.91
N LEU A 248 -1.91 7.68 -2.09
CA LEU A 248 -1.39 8.19 -3.34
C LEU A 248 -1.62 7.20 -4.48
N GLN A 249 -1.29 5.92 -4.31
CA GLN A 249 -1.44 4.90 -5.34
C GLN A 249 -2.89 4.69 -5.76
N ALA A 250 -3.83 4.61 -4.81
CA ALA A 250 -5.25 4.51 -5.13
C ALA A 250 -5.74 5.75 -5.91
N THR A 251 -5.30 6.95 -5.50
CA THR A 251 -5.60 8.21 -6.19
C THR A 251 -5.03 8.23 -7.62
N LEU A 252 -3.75 7.90 -7.80
CA LEU A 252 -3.09 7.89 -9.10
C LEU A 252 -3.70 6.83 -10.04
N HIS A 253 -3.94 5.63 -9.53
CA HIS A 253 -4.55 4.55 -10.31
C HIS A 253 -5.96 4.94 -10.77
N THR A 254 -6.77 5.50 -9.87
CA THR A 254 -8.13 5.96 -10.22
C THR A 254 -8.09 7.08 -11.24
N ARG A 255 -7.10 7.98 -11.16
CA ARG A 255 -6.92 9.06 -12.14
C ARG A 255 -6.55 8.50 -13.51
N VAL A 256 -5.50 7.69 -13.59
CA VAL A 256 -4.93 7.20 -14.85
C VAL A 256 -5.86 6.20 -15.54
N PHE A 257 -6.37 5.22 -14.79
CA PHE A 257 -7.14 4.10 -15.34
C PHE A 257 -8.65 4.27 -15.20
N GLY A 258 -9.11 5.33 -14.55
CA GLY A 258 -10.54 5.54 -14.30
C GLY A 258 -11.15 4.52 -13.32
N ALA A 259 -10.35 3.74 -12.59
CA ALA A 259 -10.83 2.67 -11.73
C ALA A 259 -10.05 2.60 -10.39
N PRO A 260 -10.70 2.49 -9.23
CA PRO A 260 -10.01 2.34 -7.95
C PRO A 260 -9.49 0.90 -7.77
N PRO A 261 -8.22 0.72 -7.33
CA PRO A 261 -7.68 -0.59 -7.02
C PRO A 261 -8.01 -1.00 -5.58
N ALA A 262 -8.19 -2.30 -5.34
CA ALA A 262 -8.02 -2.89 -4.02
C ALA A 262 -6.53 -3.20 -3.83
N LEU A 263 -5.85 -2.41 -2.99
CA LEU A 263 -4.43 -2.62 -2.74
C LEU A 263 -4.23 -3.88 -1.88
N PRO A 264 -3.22 -4.71 -2.16
CA PRO A 264 -2.88 -5.80 -1.27
C PRO A 264 -2.53 -5.30 0.14
N GLN A 265 -2.98 -6.01 1.16
CA GLN A 265 -2.83 -5.58 2.56
C GLN A 265 -1.37 -5.46 3.04
N ASP A 266 -0.44 -6.18 2.41
CA ASP A 266 1.00 -6.21 2.70
C ASP A 266 1.85 -5.63 1.55
N ILE A 267 1.25 -4.82 0.67
CA ILE A 267 1.95 -4.25 -0.51
C ILE A 267 3.27 -3.53 -0.17
N ASP A 268 3.30 -2.74 0.89
CA ASP A 268 4.46 -1.97 1.33
C ASP A 268 5.60 -2.88 1.77
N VAL A 269 5.34 -3.77 2.72
CA VAL A 269 6.37 -4.65 3.28
C VAL A 269 6.84 -5.69 2.27
N VAL A 270 5.97 -6.16 1.37
CA VAL A 270 6.38 -7.00 0.24
C VAL A 270 7.29 -6.21 -0.69
N ALA A 271 6.97 -4.95 -1.01
CA ALA A 271 7.86 -4.11 -1.81
C ALA A 271 9.23 -3.96 -1.14
N TYR A 272 9.30 -3.75 0.18
CA TYR A 272 10.58 -3.60 0.89
C TYR A 272 11.47 -4.84 0.77
N VAL A 273 10.88 -6.03 0.88
CA VAL A 273 11.64 -7.29 0.91
C VAL A 273 11.87 -7.93 -0.45
N ALA A 274 11.04 -7.64 -1.45
CA ALA A 274 11.06 -8.29 -2.76
C ALA A 274 11.91 -7.53 -3.78
N GLY A 275 12.51 -8.28 -4.71
CA GLY A 275 13.04 -7.71 -5.95
C GLY A 275 11.89 -7.24 -6.87
N GLN A 276 12.22 -6.37 -7.81
CA GLN A 276 11.25 -5.71 -8.71
C GLN A 276 10.32 -6.69 -9.43
N GLN A 277 10.85 -7.75 -10.04
CA GLN A 277 10.04 -8.74 -10.76
C GLN A 277 9.10 -9.51 -9.83
N THR A 278 9.60 -9.93 -8.66
CA THR A 278 8.77 -10.65 -7.68
C THR A 278 7.64 -9.78 -7.14
N PHE A 279 7.87 -8.47 -6.98
CA PHE A 279 6.84 -7.52 -6.60
C PHE A 279 5.79 -7.34 -7.71
N ASP A 280 6.20 -7.22 -8.97
CA ASP A 280 5.28 -7.17 -10.13
C ASP A 280 4.38 -8.40 -10.19
N ASP A 281 4.95 -9.60 -10.06
CA ASP A 281 4.20 -10.86 -10.05
C ASP A 281 3.27 -11.00 -8.83
N TYR A 282 3.66 -10.40 -7.70
CA TYR A 282 2.81 -10.33 -6.51
C TYR A 282 1.59 -9.43 -6.76
N LEU A 283 1.78 -8.23 -7.32
CA LEU A 283 0.68 -7.31 -7.62
C LEU A 283 -0.29 -7.88 -8.64
N LYS A 284 0.20 -8.51 -9.73
CA LYS A 284 -0.64 -9.19 -10.73
C LYS A 284 -1.62 -10.21 -10.11
N ARG A 285 -1.21 -10.88 -9.02
CA ARG A 285 -2.00 -11.91 -8.35
C ARG A 285 -2.92 -11.37 -7.25
N ASN A 286 -2.53 -10.29 -6.59
CA ASN A 286 -3.16 -9.87 -5.33
C ASN A 286 -3.87 -8.51 -5.41
N GLN A 287 -3.54 -7.68 -6.40
CA GLN A 287 -4.24 -6.41 -6.62
C GLN A 287 -5.43 -6.66 -7.55
N SER A 288 -6.61 -6.19 -7.14
CA SER A 288 -7.82 -6.27 -7.95
C SER A 288 -8.37 -4.88 -8.26
N ILE A 289 -9.20 -4.78 -9.29
CA ILE A 289 -9.92 -3.55 -9.62
C ILE A 289 -11.30 -3.62 -8.96
N LEU A 290 -11.64 -2.60 -8.18
CA LEU A 290 -12.95 -2.50 -7.56
C LEU A 290 -13.97 -2.06 -8.61
N GLN A 291 -15.04 -2.84 -8.73
CA GLN A 291 -16.16 -2.47 -9.57
C GLN A 291 -16.89 -1.26 -8.96
N PRO A 292 -17.43 -0.35 -9.78
CA PRO A 292 -18.35 0.67 -9.28
C PRO A 292 -19.47 -0.01 -8.49
N ALA A 293 -19.83 0.54 -7.34
CA ALA A 293 -21.05 0.11 -6.68
C ALA A 293 -22.21 0.28 -7.68
N PRO A 294 -23.09 -0.72 -7.86
CA PRO A 294 -24.25 -0.57 -8.72
C PRO A 294 -25.04 0.67 -8.26
N ASP A 295 -25.46 1.49 -9.24
CA ASP A 295 -26.19 2.71 -8.95
C ASP A 295 -27.47 2.34 -8.15
N PRO A 296 -27.65 2.86 -6.92
CA PRO A 296 -28.81 2.52 -6.08
C PRO A 296 -30.15 2.88 -6.75
N THR A 297 -30.14 3.74 -7.77
CA THR A 297 -31.35 4.06 -8.56
C THR A 297 -31.71 2.98 -9.59
N THR A 298 -30.80 2.05 -9.90
CA THR A 298 -31.05 0.91 -10.82
C THR A 298 -31.51 -0.34 -10.07
N THR A 299 -31.86 -0.23 -8.78
CA THR A 299 -32.68 -1.25 -8.12
C THR A 299 -34.07 -1.15 -8.71
N GLY A 300 -34.23 -1.81 -9.87
CA GLY A 300 -35.51 -1.96 -10.53
C GLY A 300 -36.56 -2.36 -9.52
N THR A 301 -37.73 -1.77 -9.68
CA THR A 301 -39.01 -2.24 -9.19
C THR A 301 -39.05 -3.76 -9.38
N LEU A 302 -38.58 -4.51 -8.39
CA LEU A 302 -38.90 -5.91 -8.28
C LEU A 302 -40.40 -5.87 -7.99
N ASP A 303 -41.19 -6.06 -9.03
CA ASP A 303 -42.57 -6.48 -8.95
C ASP A 303 -42.59 -7.63 -7.96
N ARG A 304 -42.92 -7.29 -6.72
CA ARG A 304 -43.08 -8.24 -5.65
C ARG A 304 -44.36 -8.98 -6.04
N PRO A 305 -44.32 -10.24 -6.51
CA PRO A 305 -45.55 -10.95 -6.76
C PRO A 305 -46.32 -10.96 -5.44
N ALA A 306 -47.57 -10.51 -5.50
CA ALA A 306 -48.47 -10.50 -4.37
C ALA A 306 -48.46 -11.92 -3.76
N GLN A 307 -47.86 -12.07 -2.59
CA GLN A 307 -48.01 -13.29 -1.81
C GLN A 307 -49.47 -13.36 -1.40
N GLU A 308 -50.23 -14.23 -2.05
CA GLU A 308 -51.53 -14.68 -1.57
C GLU A 308 -51.34 -15.24 -0.16
N THR A 309 -51.89 -14.53 0.80
CA THR A 309 -51.99 -14.94 2.20
C THR A 309 -52.89 -16.17 2.28
N GLN A 310 -52.34 -17.37 2.13
CA GLN A 310 -53.06 -18.60 2.48
C GLN A 310 -53.24 -18.67 4.00
N HIS A 311 -54.42 -18.25 4.46
CA HIS A 311 -54.94 -18.58 5.78
C HIS A 311 -55.14 -20.10 5.88
N GLN A 312 -54.15 -20.83 6.39
CA GLN A 312 -54.38 -22.16 6.93
C GLN A 312 -55.16 -22.03 8.26
N ARG A 313 -56.46 -22.28 8.17
CA ARG A 313 -57.31 -22.62 9.31
C ARG A 313 -56.93 -24.02 9.78
N ASN A 314 -56.16 -24.12 10.87
CA ASN A 314 -56.09 -25.37 11.63
C ASN A 314 -57.37 -25.52 12.44
N GLY A 315 -58.32 -26.28 11.89
CA GLY A 315 -59.40 -26.89 12.63
C GLY A 315 -58.85 -27.98 13.55
N GLY A 316 -59.36 -28.03 14.77
CA GLY A 316 -58.92 -28.96 15.80
C GLY A 316 -59.37 -30.41 15.57
N LEU A 317 -58.87 -31.28 16.44
CA LEU A 317 -59.57 -32.49 16.85
C LEU A 317 -59.10 -32.92 18.25
N GLU A 318 -60.10 -33.27 19.04
CA GLU A 318 -60.08 -33.60 20.45
C GLU A 318 -59.55 -35.02 20.73
N ARG A 319 -59.02 -35.17 21.96
CA ARG A 319 -59.14 -36.28 22.93
C ARG A 319 -59.05 -37.74 22.46
N GLY A 320 -58.13 -38.44 23.12
CA GLY A 320 -58.14 -39.87 23.47
C GLY A 320 -57.11 -40.11 24.55
#